data_AF-A0A143ZJZ0-F1
#
_entry.id   AF-A0A143ZJZ0-F1
#
_cell.length_a   1.000
_cell.length_b   1.000
_cell.length_c   1.000
_cell.angle_alpha   90.00
_cell.angle_beta   90.00
_cell.angle_gamma   90.00
#
_symmetry.space_group_name_H-M   'P 1'
#
loop_
_entity.id
_entity.type
_entity.pdbx_description
1 polymer ?
#
loop_
_entity_poly.entity_id
_entity_poly.type
_entity_poly.pdbx_seq_one_letter_code
_entity_poly.pdbx_strand_id
1 'polypeptide(L)'
;MTHADIINLWPSLTLFADDLGVPYVTAKAMRRRASIPAPYWIRAVEAASVRGLVGVSLRRLALSVAVDVPASNVPQFSEGAVS
;
A
#
# COMPACT_ATOMS: atom_id res chain seq x y z
N MET A 1 7.77 0.70 -7.76
CA MET A 1 6.56 -0.13 -7.70
C MET A 1 5.44 0.76 -7.18
N THR A 2 4.50 1.06 -8.04
CA THR A 2 3.30 1.85 -7.76
C THR A 2 2.25 0.97 -7.09
N HIS A 3 1.19 1.58 -6.56
CA HIS A 3 0.00 0.83 -6.14
C HIS A 3 -0.63 0.04 -7.30
N ALA A 4 -0.56 0.52 -8.55
CA ALA A 4 -1.05 -0.26 -9.69
C ALA A 4 -0.23 -1.53 -9.89
N ASP A 5 1.10 -1.47 -9.74
CA ASP A 5 1.98 -2.64 -9.82
C ASP A 5 1.63 -3.66 -8.73
N ILE A 6 1.35 -3.20 -7.50
CA ILE A 6 0.94 -4.05 -6.38
C ILE A 6 -0.39 -4.75 -6.71
N ILE A 7 -1.39 -4.01 -7.20
CA ILE A 7 -2.69 -4.58 -7.57
C ILE A 7 -2.55 -5.64 -8.66
N ASN A 8 -1.65 -5.43 -9.63
CA ASN A 8 -1.41 -6.35 -10.73
C ASN A 8 -0.71 -7.66 -10.31
N LEU A 9 -0.26 -7.79 -9.05
CA LEU A 9 0.25 -9.06 -8.53
C LEU A 9 -0.85 -10.10 -8.30
N TRP A 10 -2.11 -9.66 -8.15
CA TRP A 10 -3.22 -10.58 -8.01
C TRP A 10 -3.53 -11.28 -9.34
N PRO A 11 -3.89 -12.58 -9.32
CA PRO A 11 -4.24 -13.31 -10.55
C PRO A 11 -5.42 -12.69 -11.31
N SER A 12 -6.31 -12.00 -10.59
CA SER A 12 -7.37 -11.21 -11.21
C SER A 12 -7.79 -10.04 -10.31
N LEU A 13 -8.36 -9.02 -10.93
CA LEU A 13 -8.89 -7.86 -10.19
C LEU A 13 -10.10 -8.23 -9.31
N THR A 14 -10.85 -9.27 -9.66
CA THR A 14 -11.94 -9.81 -8.83
C THR A 14 -11.39 -10.39 -7.53
N LEU A 15 -10.33 -11.20 -7.61
CA LEU A 15 -9.70 -11.77 -6.41
C LEU A 15 -9.12 -10.68 -5.49
N PHE A 16 -8.54 -9.63 -6.07
CA PHE A 16 -8.11 -8.47 -5.30
C PHE A 16 -9.29 -7.77 -4.60
N ALA A 17 -10.41 -7.60 -5.29
CA ALA A 17 -11.61 -6.98 -4.74
C ALA A 17 -12.19 -7.80 -3.57
N ASP A 18 -12.29 -9.13 -3.75
CA ASP A 18 -12.79 -10.07 -2.75
C ASP A 18 -11.90 -10.06 -1.49
N ASP A 19 -10.59 -10.12 -1.68
CA ASP A 19 -9.62 -10.08 -0.59
C ASP A 19 -9.70 -8.80 0.23
N LEU A 20 -9.89 -7.64 -0.42
CA LEU A 20 -10.06 -6.34 0.24
C LEU A 20 -11.49 -6.13 0.77
N GLY A 21 -12.43 -7.00 0.41
CA GLY A 21 -13.84 -6.90 0.76
C GLY A 21 -14.50 -5.65 0.19
N VAL A 22 -14.14 -5.28 -1.04
CA VAL A 22 -14.67 -4.12 -1.74
C VAL A 22 -15.36 -4.55 -3.04
N PRO A 23 -16.34 -3.76 -3.54
CA PRO A 23 -16.90 -4.02 -4.86
C PRO A 23 -15.84 -3.98 -5.97
N TYR A 24 -16.00 -4.80 -7.01
CA TYR A 24 -15.11 -4.83 -8.19
C TYR A 24 -14.89 -3.43 -8.81
N VAL A 25 -15.93 -2.60 -8.86
CA VAL A 25 -15.85 -1.23 -9.39
C VAL A 25 -14.91 -0.34 -8.56
N THR A 26 -14.85 -0.55 -7.24
CA THR A 26 -13.93 0.13 -6.34
C THR A 26 -12.50 -0.32 -6.60
N ALA A 27 -12.25 -1.62 -6.70
CA ALA A 27 -10.95 -2.17 -7.08
C ALA A 27 -10.48 -1.65 -8.45
N LYS A 28 -11.39 -1.59 -9.43
CA LYS A 28 -11.11 -1.01 -10.76
C LYS A 28 -10.74 0.47 -10.68
N ALA A 29 -11.42 1.24 -9.84
CA ALA A 29 -11.08 2.64 -9.61
C ALA A 29 -9.71 2.81 -8.94
N MET A 30 -9.38 1.99 -7.94
CA MET A 30 -8.07 1.99 -7.27
C MET A 30 -6.94 1.73 -8.27
N ARG A 31 -7.07 0.69 -9.10
CA ARG A 31 -6.09 0.34 -10.14
C ARG A 31 -5.92 1.47 -11.15
N ARG A 32 -7.03 2.02 -11.67
CA ARG A 32 -7.00 3.11 -12.65
C ARG A 32 -6.30 4.36 -12.10
N ARG A 33 -6.51 4.67 -10.82
CA ARG A 33 -5.89 5.82 -10.13
C ARG A 33 -4.48 5.53 -9.62
N ALA A 34 -3.98 4.30 -9.79
CA ALA A 34 -2.76 3.82 -9.17
C ALA A 34 -2.70 4.18 -7.67
N SER A 35 -3.80 3.95 -6.94
CA SER A 35 -3.91 4.32 -5.53
C SER A 35 -4.77 3.34 -4.74
N ILE A 36 -4.17 2.70 -3.73
CA ILE A 36 -4.86 1.93 -2.68
C ILE A 36 -4.98 2.86 -1.46
N PRO A 37 -6.19 3.22 -1.01
CA PRO A 37 -6.37 4.03 0.20
C PRO A 37 -5.80 3.34 1.45
N ALA A 38 -5.20 4.12 2.35
CA ALA A 38 -4.53 3.63 3.56
C ALA A 38 -5.36 2.68 4.44
N PRO A 39 -6.69 2.86 4.62
CA PRO A 39 -7.51 1.92 5.39
C PRO A 39 -7.50 0.47 4.86
N TYR A 40 -7.13 0.24 3.60
CA TYR A 40 -7.07 -1.09 3.01
C TYR A 40 -5.69 -1.74 3.08
N TRP A 41 -4.67 -1.01 3.55
CA TRP A 41 -3.27 -1.48 3.46
C TRP A 41 -3.00 -2.74 4.28
N ILE A 42 -3.50 -2.81 5.52
CA ILE A 42 -3.32 -3.99 6.38
C ILE A 42 -3.94 -5.22 5.71
N ARG A 43 -5.19 -5.09 5.27
CA ARG A 43 -5.91 -6.17 4.59
C ARG A 43 -5.23 -6.60 3.29
N ALA A 44 -4.68 -5.66 2.52
CA ALA A 44 -3.94 -5.97 1.30
C ALA A 44 -2.65 -6.75 1.59
N VAL A 45 -1.92 -6.42 2.67
CA VAL A 45 -0.69 -7.12 3.07
C VAL A 45 -1.02 -8.52 3.59
N GLU A 46 -2.05 -8.67 4.41
CA GLU A 46 -2.51 -9.97 4.93
C GLU A 46 -2.94 -10.89 3.79
N ALA A 47 -3.79 -10.39 2.88
CA ALA A 47 -4.25 -11.15 1.72
C ALA A 47 -3.11 -11.55 0.77
N ALA A 48 -2.15 -10.64 0.54
CA ALA A 48 -0.95 -10.93 -0.22
C ALA A 48 -0.12 -12.05 0.43
N SER A 49 0.04 -12.01 1.75
CA SER A 49 0.75 -13.05 2.51
C SER A 49 0.05 -14.41 2.38
N VAL A 50 -1.28 -14.46 2.52
CA VAL A 50 -2.07 -15.70 2.38
C VAL A 50 -1.92 -16.30 0.96
N ARG A 51 -1.79 -15.45 -0.06
CA ARG A 51 -1.58 -15.88 -1.45
C ARG A 51 -0.12 -16.15 -1.83
N GLY A 52 0.83 -15.84 -0.96
CA GLY A 52 2.26 -15.93 -1.28
C GLY A 52 2.75 -14.86 -2.28
N LEU A 53 2.08 -13.71 -2.37
CA LEU A 53 2.50 -12.61 -3.24
C LEU A 53 3.71 -11.88 -2.66
N VAL A 54 4.84 -11.98 -3.34
CA VAL A 54 6.11 -11.40 -2.89
C VAL A 54 6.14 -9.89 -3.14
N GLY A 55 6.66 -9.14 -2.16
CA GLY A 55 6.93 -7.70 -2.33
C GLY A 55 5.78 -6.77 -1.92
N VAL A 56 4.67 -7.31 -1.39
CA VAL A 56 3.60 -6.51 -0.80
C VAL A 56 3.85 -6.35 0.70
N SER A 57 4.13 -5.12 1.14
CA SER A 57 4.34 -4.79 2.57
C SER A 57 3.87 -3.37 2.85
N LEU A 58 3.61 -3.05 4.12
CA LEU A 58 3.29 -1.68 4.54
C LEU A 58 4.38 -0.68 4.12
N ARG A 59 5.65 -1.06 4.27
CA ARG A 59 6.79 -0.24 3.81
C ARG A 59 6.70 0.03 2.32
N ARG A 60 6.36 -0.97 1.50
CA ARG A 60 6.24 -0.82 0.05
C ARG A 60 5.05 0.08 -0.34
N LEU A 61 3.90 -0.10 0.30
CA LEU A 61 2.72 0.74 0.12
C LEU A 61 3.03 2.20 0.46
N ALA A 62 3.66 2.45 1.62
CA ALA A 62 4.07 3.78 2.06
C ALA A 62 5.07 4.43 1.09
N LEU A 63 6.11 3.71 0.68
CA LEU A 63 7.10 4.20 -0.29
C LEU A 63 6.47 4.51 -1.66
N SER A 64 5.36 3.89 -2.02
CA SER A 64 4.70 4.13 -3.31
C SER A 64 3.88 5.43 -3.35
N VAL A 65 3.56 6.01 -2.19
CA VAL A 65 2.85 7.28 -2.05
C VAL A 65 3.70 8.39 -1.45
N ALA A 66 4.92 8.07 -1.00
CA ALA A 66 5.87 9.06 -0.53
C ALA A 66 6.17 10.02 -1.68
N VAL A 67 5.60 11.21 -1.61
CA VAL A 67 6.11 12.38 -2.33
C VAL A 67 7.52 12.60 -1.78
N ASP A 68 8.46 12.96 -2.64
CA ASP A 68 9.84 13.30 -2.26
C ASP A 68 9.76 14.33 -1.13
N VAL A 69 9.89 13.90 0.13
CA VAL A 69 9.85 14.79 1.28
C VAL A 69 11.22 15.43 1.28
N PRO A 70 11.36 16.72 0.89
CA PRO A 70 12.66 17.36 0.97
C PRO A 70 13.15 17.26 2.41
N ALA A 71 14.43 16.91 2.59
CA ALA A 71 15.05 16.64 3.88
C ALA A 71 14.79 17.73 4.94
N SER A 72 14.46 18.95 4.51
CA SER A 72 14.05 20.09 5.32
C SER A 72 12.77 19.89 6.15
N ASN A 73 11.95 18.87 5.87
CA ASN A 73 10.64 18.68 6.51
C ASN A 73 10.55 17.41 7.38
N VAL A 74 11.70 16.77 7.66
CA VAL A 74 11.78 15.67 8.63
C VAL A 74 11.68 16.27 10.03
N PRO A 75 10.70 15.85 10.87
CA PRO A 75 10.65 16.26 12.26
C PRO A 75 11.96 15.83 12.91
N GLN A 76 12.75 16.81 13.36
CA GLN A 76 13.97 16.55 14.11
C GLN A 76 13.53 16.04 15.48
N PHE A 77 13.39 14.72 15.63
CA PHE A 77 13.21 14.11 16.93
C PHE A 77 14.50 14.36 17.72
N SER A 78 14.50 15.42 18.53
CA SER A 78 15.52 15.62 19.53
C SER A 78 15.41 14.47 20.53
N GLU A 79 16.33 13.50 20.45
CA GLU A 79 16.59 12.60 21.56
C GLU A 79 16.93 13.47 22.76
N GLY A 80 15.97 13.59 23.68
CA GLY A 80 16.18 14.23 24.96
C GLY A 80 17.31 13.49 25.67
N ALA A 81 18.38 14.22 25.96
CA ALA A 81 19.44 13.78 26.83
C ALA A 81 18.83 13.31 28.15
N VAL A 82 18.88 12.00 28.40
CA VAL A 82 18.75 11.47 29.75
C VAL A 82 20.10 11.72 30.40
N SER A 83 20.16 12.71 31.28
CA SER A 83 21.26 12.95 32.21
C SER A 83 21.16 12.02 33.41
#